data_AF-A0A1V5MMH1-F1
#
_entry.id   AF-A0A1V5MMH1-F1
#
_cell.length_a   1.000
_cell.length_b   1.000
_cell.length_c   1.000
_cell.angle_alpha   90.00
_cell.angle_beta   90.00
_cell.angle_gamma   90.00
#
_symmetry.space_group_name_H-M   'P 1'
#
loop_
_entity.id
_entity.type
_entity.pdbx_description
1 polymer ?
#
loop_
_entity_poly.entity_id
_entity_poly.type
_entity_poly.pdbx_seq_one_letter_code
_entity_poly.pdbx_strand_id
1 'polypeptide(L)'
;MYLLKPRFPQPRGRRHRLMAESVPWPAIDLARIGVIAITLYMSIQSRRFVFLGGVVLAPFVARMMQEIVEMIGMMRLHRRQPGTLVTVPSMPRPLGCSLAGGSVVAAVIIAIVAVHFMWNNYYREERRKTDIFWYMVGIVDQPVGAMEVFNKLQIRGMVLGGWTNGGYICYGQTPDPQTGRPPCQVFMDGRAQAAYSLEHYQTWGKIQAAAGYIDAKQYDQMLQQEGINVALLRHVEFPPQSGSNRLIKALEDSKNWLTVANIPTPRQNKDFDVILLRKDDPIHQEVFARIIQMNAEKKKENP
;
A
#
# COMPACT_ATOMS: atom_id res chain seq x y z
N MET A 1 24.54 28.09 0.66
CA MET A 1 24.81 28.90 -0.55
C MET A 1 24.10 30.24 -0.43
N TYR A 2 24.74 31.37 -0.79
CA TYR A 2 24.12 32.70 -0.76
C TYR A 2 23.76 33.14 -2.19
N LEU A 3 22.47 33.23 -2.52
CA LEU A 3 22.00 33.82 -3.78
C LEU A 3 21.82 35.33 -3.61
N LEU A 4 22.13 36.09 -4.67
CA LEU A 4 21.84 37.54 -4.80
C LEU A 4 22.43 38.44 -3.69
N LYS A 5 23.48 38.01 -2.99
CA LYS A 5 24.15 38.87 -2.00
C LYS A 5 24.72 40.12 -2.70
N PRO A 6 24.27 41.33 -2.37
CA PRO A 6 24.81 42.54 -2.97
C PRO A 6 26.29 42.66 -2.65
N ARG A 7 27.11 43.04 -3.65
CA ARG A 7 28.52 43.36 -3.43
C ARG A 7 28.58 44.69 -2.70
N PHE A 8 28.88 44.66 -1.41
CA PHE A 8 29.15 45.88 -0.65
C PHE A 8 30.44 46.53 -1.19
N PRO A 9 30.45 47.84 -1.51
CA PRO A 9 31.69 48.54 -1.76
C PRO A 9 32.55 48.45 -0.49
N GLN A 10 33.82 48.04 -0.63
CA GLN A 10 34.71 47.92 0.52
C GLN A 10 34.85 49.28 1.21
N PRO A 11 34.52 49.38 2.51
CA PRO A 11 34.69 50.64 3.22
C PRO A 11 36.18 50.98 3.30
N ARG A 12 36.56 52.14 2.76
CA ARG A 12 37.89 52.73 2.97
C ARG A 12 37.98 53.24 4.41
N GLY A 13 38.37 52.38 5.34
CA GLY A 13 38.62 52.76 6.73
C GLY A 13 38.44 51.61 7.74
N ARG A 14 39.39 51.47 8.67
CA ARG A 14 39.45 50.37 9.67
C ARG A 14 38.22 50.33 10.59
N ARG A 15 37.60 51.49 10.88
CA ARG A 15 36.37 51.61 11.71
C ARG A 15 35.09 51.15 11.01
N HIS A 16 34.95 51.41 9.71
CA HIS A 16 33.77 50.98 8.95
C HIS A 16 33.80 49.48 8.59
N ARG A 17 34.97 48.85 8.62
CA ARG A 17 35.13 47.40 8.39
C ARG A 17 34.45 46.55 9.46
N LEU A 18 34.47 47.00 10.72
CA LEU A 18 33.85 46.32 11.87
C LEU A 18 32.32 46.41 11.89
N MET A 19 31.72 47.43 11.25
CA MET A 19 30.25 47.58 11.15
C MET A 19 29.64 46.91 9.91
N ALA A 20 30.45 46.60 8.90
CA ALA A 20 30.00 45.89 7.69
C ALA A 20 29.94 44.36 7.90
N GLU A 21 30.53 43.85 8.97
CA GLU A 21 30.37 42.47 9.41
C GLU A 21 29.04 42.31 10.16
N SER A 22 28.28 41.28 9.81
CA SER A 22 27.10 40.76 10.52
C SER A 22 25.69 41.25 10.12
N VAL A 23 25.41 41.52 8.84
CA VAL A 23 24.05 41.31 8.33
C VAL A 23 23.90 39.83 7.96
N PRO A 24 23.14 39.00 8.71
CA PRO A 24 22.95 37.60 8.38
C PRO A 24 22.12 37.50 7.09
N TRP A 25 22.77 37.19 5.98
CA TRP A 25 22.08 36.92 4.72
C TRP A 25 21.45 35.53 4.77
N PRO A 26 20.23 35.33 4.25
CA PRO A 26 19.63 34.00 4.18
C PRO A 26 20.55 33.05 3.41
N ALA A 27 20.87 31.89 4.00
CA ALA A 27 21.70 30.87 3.40
C ALA A 27 20.86 29.64 3.11
N ILE A 28 20.86 29.18 1.86
CA ILE A 28 20.22 27.92 1.51
C ILE A 28 21.13 26.78 1.96
N ASP A 29 20.59 25.90 2.79
CA ASP A 29 21.26 24.69 3.29
C ASP A 29 21.29 23.61 2.19
N LEU A 30 22.50 23.22 1.79
CA LEU A 30 22.72 22.25 0.72
C LEU A 30 22.20 20.85 1.09
N ALA A 31 22.27 20.49 2.38
CA ALA A 31 21.80 19.20 2.86
C ALA A 31 20.28 19.07 2.66
N ARG A 32 19.53 20.16 2.89
CA ARG A 32 18.08 20.20 2.68
C ARG A 32 17.72 20.03 1.22
N ILE A 33 18.42 20.70 0.30
CA ILE A 33 18.23 20.52 -1.15
C ILE A 33 18.49 19.06 -1.53
N GLY A 34 19.54 18.44 -0.98
CA GLY A 34 19.85 17.03 -1.23
C GLY A 34 18.71 16.09 -0.82
N VAL A 35 18.17 16.24 0.41
CA VAL A 35 17.03 15.44 0.90
C VAL A 35 15.81 15.61 -0.02
N ILE A 36 15.53 16.84 -0.47
CA ILE A 36 14.39 17.12 -1.35
C ILE A 36 14.58 16.53 -2.73
N ALA A 37 15.78 16.66 -3.31
CA ALA A 37 16.10 16.10 -4.61
C ALA A 37 15.93 14.57 -4.60
N ILE A 38 16.42 13.90 -3.54
CA ILE A 38 16.24 12.46 -3.35
C ILE A 38 14.75 12.12 -3.19
N THR A 39 14.01 12.85 -2.35
CA THR A 39 12.59 12.59 -2.10
C THR A 39 11.74 12.78 -3.37
N LEU A 40 12.03 13.81 -4.16
CA LEU A 40 11.40 14.05 -5.46
C LEU A 40 11.76 12.96 -6.46
N TYR A 41 13.04 12.58 -6.55
CA TYR A 41 13.50 11.50 -7.40
C TYR A 41 12.77 10.19 -7.07
N MET A 42 12.67 9.85 -5.79
CA MET A 42 11.92 8.67 -5.32
C MET A 42 10.42 8.78 -5.64
N SER A 43 9.83 9.97 -5.51
CA SER A 43 8.41 10.23 -5.81
C SER A 43 8.10 10.10 -7.31
N ILE A 44 9.04 10.48 -8.19
CA ILE A 44 8.92 10.32 -9.64
C ILE A 44 9.06 8.85 -10.03
N GLN A 45 10.04 8.15 -9.45
CA GLN A 45 10.30 6.74 -9.75
C GLN A 45 9.21 5.80 -9.19
N SER A 46 8.57 6.17 -8.09
CA SER A 46 7.56 5.33 -7.46
C SER A 46 6.41 6.14 -6.88
N ARG A 47 5.21 5.78 -7.32
CA ARG A 47 3.93 6.34 -6.87
C ARG A 47 3.73 6.21 -5.35
N ARG A 48 4.41 5.25 -4.70
CA ARG A 48 4.33 5.02 -3.24
C ARG A 48 4.98 6.14 -2.43
N PHE A 49 5.91 6.90 -3.02
CA PHE A 49 6.60 8.00 -2.34
C PHE A 49 5.98 9.37 -2.58
N VAL A 50 4.96 9.50 -3.44
CA VAL A 50 4.31 10.79 -3.75
C VAL A 50 3.76 11.46 -2.49
N PHE A 51 3.17 10.69 -1.57
CA PHE A 51 2.71 11.20 -0.28
C PHE A 51 3.86 11.77 0.55
N LEU A 52 4.97 11.02 0.66
CA LEU A 52 6.17 11.46 1.37
C LEU A 52 6.75 12.73 0.73
N GLY A 53 6.75 12.79 -0.61
CA GLY A 53 7.10 13.97 -1.38
C GLY A 53 6.29 15.19 -0.95
N GLY A 54 4.97 15.08 -0.88
CA GLY A 54 4.10 16.18 -0.43
C GLY A 54 4.45 16.68 0.98
N VAL A 55 4.60 15.77 1.94
CA VAL A 55 4.90 16.11 3.36
C VAL A 55 6.27 16.77 3.51
N VAL A 56 7.28 16.29 2.77
CA VAL A 56 8.64 16.84 2.84
C VAL A 56 8.77 18.16 2.08
N LEU A 57 8.07 18.31 0.95
CA LEU A 57 8.18 19.51 0.10
C LEU A 57 7.49 20.73 0.71
N ALA A 58 6.35 20.53 1.39
CA ALA A 58 5.54 21.62 1.93
C ALA A 58 6.29 22.59 2.88
N PRO A 59 6.97 22.13 3.95
CA PRO A 59 7.70 23.04 4.84
C PRO A 59 8.87 23.72 4.14
N PHE A 60 9.47 23.05 3.15
CA PHE A 60 10.56 23.64 2.39
C PHE A 60 10.09 24.74 1.45
N VAL A 61 9.02 24.52 0.68
CA VAL A 61 8.43 25.55 -0.19
C VAL A 61 8.01 26.75 0.66
N ALA A 62 7.38 26.52 1.81
CA ALA A 62 7.01 27.59 2.74
C ALA A 62 8.24 28.39 3.20
N ARG A 63 9.33 27.70 3.57
CA ARG A 63 10.57 28.36 4.00
C ARG A 63 11.25 29.12 2.85
N MET A 64 11.29 28.54 1.65
CA MET A 64 11.80 29.22 0.45
C MET A 64 11.00 30.49 0.13
N MET A 65 9.66 30.41 0.16
CA MET A 65 8.81 31.58 -0.06
C MET A 65 9.10 32.67 0.98
N GLN A 66 9.26 32.29 2.25
CA GLN A 66 9.63 33.22 3.31
C GLN A 66 10.99 33.89 3.03
N GLU A 67 12.03 33.11 2.73
CA GLU A 67 13.37 33.64 2.45
C GLU A 67 13.40 34.53 1.20
N ILE A 68 12.62 34.21 0.17
CA ILE A 68 12.46 35.07 -1.03
C ILE A 68 11.82 36.41 -0.66
N VAL A 69 10.75 36.39 0.13
CA VAL A 69 10.07 37.62 0.59
C VAL A 69 11.01 38.48 1.45
N GLU A 70 11.74 37.87 2.38
CA GLU A 70 12.73 38.54 3.23
C GLU A 70 13.85 39.17 2.39
N MET A 71 14.37 38.44 1.39
CA MET A 71 15.42 38.92 0.50
C MET A 71 14.94 40.09 -0.38
N ILE A 72 13.73 40.03 -0.95
CA ILE A 72 13.14 41.14 -1.71
C ILE A 72 12.92 42.37 -0.81
N GLY A 73 12.44 42.15 0.42
CA GLY A 73 12.27 43.21 1.42
C GLY A 73 13.59 43.92 1.72
N MET A 74 14.64 43.14 2.01
CA MET A 74 16.00 43.65 2.24
C MET A 74 16.55 44.42 1.04
N MET A 75 16.38 43.90 -0.19
CA MET A 75 16.81 44.59 -1.40
C MET A 75 16.10 45.94 -1.62
N ARG A 76 14.77 46.00 -1.42
CA ARG A 76 13.99 47.24 -1.57
C ARG A 76 14.38 48.26 -0.52
N LEU A 77 14.60 47.83 0.72
CA LEU A 77 14.96 48.70 1.81
C LEU A 77 16.39 49.25 1.64
N HIS A 78 17.33 48.41 1.22
CA HIS A 78 18.69 48.82 0.91
C HIS A 78 18.75 49.84 -0.24
N ARG A 79 17.91 49.69 -1.28
CA ARG A 79 17.78 50.70 -2.35
C ARG A 79 17.25 52.04 -1.85
N ARG A 80 16.41 52.05 -0.81
CA ARG A 80 15.84 53.28 -0.22
C ARG A 80 16.76 53.92 0.81
N GLN A 81 17.53 53.13 1.55
CA GLN A 81 18.43 53.60 2.62
C GLN A 81 19.74 52.79 2.62
N PRO A 82 20.72 53.15 1.79
CA PRO A 82 22.02 52.50 1.79
C PRO A 82 22.79 52.85 3.08
N GLY A 83 23.09 51.84 3.91
CA GLY A 83 23.97 51.98 5.08
C GLY A 83 23.32 51.70 6.45
N THR A 84 22.00 51.54 6.51
CA THR A 84 21.32 51.22 7.77
C THR A 84 21.39 49.72 8.06
N LEU A 85 21.84 49.33 9.26
CA LEU A 85 21.74 47.95 9.77
C LEU A 85 20.26 47.64 10.03
N VAL A 86 19.57 47.12 9.03
CA VAL A 86 18.15 46.80 9.17
C VAL A 86 18.00 45.33 9.55
N THR A 87 17.41 45.10 10.72
CA THR A 87 16.80 43.83 11.11
C THR A 87 15.78 43.41 10.05
N VAL A 88 15.82 42.14 9.64
CA VAL A 88 14.91 41.56 8.64
C VAL A 88 13.46 41.98 8.98
N PRO A 89 12.77 42.73 8.11
CA PRO A 89 11.39 43.11 8.40
C PRO A 89 10.55 41.83 8.45
N SER A 90 10.01 41.52 9.63
CA SER A 90 9.04 40.43 9.77
C SER A 90 7.90 40.68 8.79
N MET A 91 7.44 39.63 8.11
CA MET A 91 6.32 39.72 7.18
C MET A 91 5.18 40.55 7.80
N PRO A 92 4.62 41.54 7.07
CA PRO A 92 3.59 42.39 7.63
C PRO A 92 2.43 41.52 8.12
N ARG A 93 2.08 41.64 9.41
CA ARG A 93 1.05 40.85 10.10
C ARG A 93 -0.22 40.58 9.28
N PRO A 94 -0.83 41.56 8.58
CA PRO A 94 -2.04 41.27 7.80
C PRO A 94 -1.79 40.26 6.68
N LEU A 95 -0.63 40.35 6.00
CA LEU A 95 -0.26 39.42 4.93
C LEU A 95 0.03 38.01 5.48
N GLY A 96 0.73 37.95 6.62
CA GLY A 96 1.00 36.70 7.33
C GLY A 96 -0.28 36.00 7.78
N CYS A 97 -1.23 36.74 8.35
CA CYS A 97 -2.53 36.20 8.75
C CYS A 97 -3.35 35.70 7.55
N SER A 98 -3.36 36.44 6.43
CA SER A 98 -4.06 36.00 5.21
C SER A 98 -3.46 34.73 4.61
N LEU A 99 -2.12 34.62 4.57
CA LEU A 99 -1.44 33.42 4.09
C LEU A 99 -1.65 32.22 5.01
N ALA A 100 -1.58 32.43 6.33
CA ALA A 100 -1.87 31.40 7.32
C ALA A 100 -3.32 30.92 7.19
N GLY A 101 -4.28 31.86 7.14
CA GLY A 101 -5.70 31.54 6.93
C GLY A 101 -5.94 30.78 5.63
N GLY A 102 -5.34 31.22 4.52
CA GLY A 102 -5.41 30.52 3.23
C GLY A 102 -4.84 29.10 3.29
N SER A 103 -3.72 28.89 3.99
CA SER A 103 -3.13 27.55 4.15
C SER A 103 -4.01 26.60 4.96
N VAL A 104 -4.64 27.10 6.03
CA VAL A 104 -5.58 26.31 6.85
C VAL A 104 -6.82 25.96 6.02
N VAL A 105 -7.38 26.93 5.29
CA VAL A 105 -8.53 26.68 4.40
C VAL A 105 -8.18 25.65 3.33
N ALA A 106 -7.02 25.76 2.69
CA ALA A 106 -6.56 24.79 1.70
C ALA A 106 -6.39 23.38 2.31
N ALA A 107 -5.80 23.26 3.50
CA ALA A 107 -5.65 21.99 4.20
C ALA A 107 -7.01 21.35 4.53
N VAL A 108 -7.98 22.15 4.99
CA VAL A 108 -9.35 21.69 5.27
C VAL A 108 -10.05 21.24 3.99
N ILE A 109 -9.94 21.99 2.89
CA ILE A 109 -10.50 21.59 1.59
C ILE A 109 -9.88 20.27 1.13
N ILE A 110 -8.54 20.15 1.18
CA ILE A 110 -7.84 18.91 0.81
C ILE A 110 -8.31 17.74 1.68
N ALA A 111 -8.45 17.94 2.99
CA ALA A 111 -8.94 16.91 3.90
C ALA A 111 -10.39 16.49 3.58
N ILE A 112 -11.29 17.46 3.33
CA ILE A 112 -12.68 17.18 2.95
C ILE A 112 -12.73 16.43 1.63
N VAL A 113 -11.98 16.88 0.61
CA VAL A 113 -11.91 16.21 -0.68
C VAL A 113 -11.34 14.80 -0.51
N ALA A 114 -10.25 14.63 0.23
CA ALA A 114 -9.65 13.33 0.48
C ALA A 114 -10.62 12.37 1.20
N VAL A 115 -11.28 12.81 2.27
CA VAL A 115 -12.28 12.00 3.00
C VAL A 115 -13.47 11.69 2.11
N HIS A 116 -13.96 12.66 1.34
CA HIS A 116 -15.06 12.45 0.40
C HIS A 116 -14.71 11.42 -0.68
N PHE A 117 -13.51 11.51 -1.26
CA PHE A 117 -13.01 10.55 -2.24
C PHE A 117 -12.79 9.17 -1.62
N MET A 118 -12.20 9.09 -0.43
CA MET A 118 -12.05 7.83 0.29
C MET A 118 -13.41 7.19 0.58
N TRP A 119 -14.37 7.96 1.09
CA TRP A 119 -15.69 7.42 1.41
C TRP A 119 -16.46 6.97 0.16
N ASN A 120 -16.50 7.81 -0.87
CA ASN A 120 -17.32 7.57 -2.05
C ASN A 120 -16.69 6.63 -3.09
N ASN A 121 -15.36 6.59 -3.19
CA ASN A 121 -14.67 5.77 -4.20
C ASN A 121 -13.90 4.59 -3.60
N TYR A 122 -13.35 4.73 -2.39
CA TYR A 122 -12.60 3.63 -1.75
C TYR A 122 -13.53 2.69 -0.95
N TYR A 123 -14.41 3.21 -0.11
CA TYR A 123 -15.24 2.39 0.80
C TYR A 123 -16.62 2.01 0.27
N ARG A 124 -17.22 2.77 -0.65
CA ARG A 124 -18.59 2.50 -1.12
C ARG A 124 -18.65 1.35 -2.14
N GLU A 125 -19.37 0.29 -1.78
CA GLU A 125 -19.43 -1.00 -2.48
C GLU A 125 -20.04 -0.96 -3.90
N GLU A 126 -20.82 0.05 -4.23
CA GLU A 126 -21.63 0.05 -5.47
C GLU A 126 -20.84 0.39 -6.74
N ARG A 127 -19.63 0.98 -6.63
CA ARG A 127 -18.77 1.33 -7.79
C ARG A 127 -17.60 0.38 -8.03
N ARG A 128 -17.71 -0.85 -7.52
CA ARG A 128 -16.71 -1.94 -7.53
C ARG A 128 -16.06 -2.33 -8.88
N LYS A 129 -16.35 -1.67 -10.02
CA LYS A 129 -16.00 -2.21 -11.36
C LYS A 129 -15.18 -1.30 -12.30
N THR A 130 -14.97 0.00 -12.03
CA THR A 130 -14.39 0.90 -13.06
C THR A 130 -13.34 1.92 -12.59
N ASP A 131 -13.04 2.08 -11.31
CA ASP A 131 -12.07 3.10 -10.88
C ASP A 131 -10.61 2.64 -11.10
N ILE A 132 -9.84 3.44 -11.85
CA ILE A 132 -8.41 3.21 -12.12
C ILE A 132 -7.58 3.10 -10.84
N PHE A 133 -8.00 3.78 -9.75
CA PHE A 133 -7.32 3.68 -8.47
C PHE A 133 -7.36 2.25 -7.92
N TRP A 134 -8.51 1.58 -7.99
CA TRP A 134 -8.66 0.18 -7.53
C TRP A 134 -7.71 -0.79 -8.24
N TYR A 135 -7.49 -0.58 -9.55
CA TYR A 135 -6.52 -1.34 -10.33
C TYR A 135 -5.07 -0.97 -9.97
N MET A 136 -4.80 0.30 -9.71
CA MET A 136 -3.45 0.79 -9.38
C MET A 136 -2.95 0.35 -8.01
N VAL A 137 -3.83 0.21 -7.00
CA VAL A 137 -3.46 -0.32 -5.67
C VAL A 137 -3.63 -1.84 -5.56
N GLY A 138 -4.13 -2.50 -6.61
CA GLY A 138 -4.32 -3.96 -6.63
C GLY A 138 -5.36 -4.45 -5.63
N ILE A 139 -6.30 -3.60 -5.21
CA ILE A 139 -7.35 -3.95 -4.23
C ILE A 139 -8.27 -5.03 -4.82
N VAL A 140 -8.43 -5.06 -6.14
CA VAL A 140 -9.14 -6.14 -6.86
C VAL A 140 -8.56 -7.54 -6.61
N ASP A 141 -7.32 -7.64 -6.14
CA ASP A 141 -6.67 -8.90 -5.79
C ASP A 141 -6.85 -9.27 -4.31
N GLN A 142 -7.54 -8.44 -3.52
CA GLN A 142 -7.97 -8.77 -2.16
C GLN A 142 -9.19 -9.70 -2.20
N PRO A 143 -9.07 -10.95 -1.71
CA PRO A 143 -10.17 -11.91 -1.73
C PRO A 143 -11.08 -11.68 -0.50
N VAL A 144 -11.70 -10.51 -0.38
CA VAL A 144 -12.52 -10.11 0.79
C VAL A 144 -13.62 -11.14 1.08
N GLY A 145 -14.34 -11.58 0.05
CA GLY A 145 -15.36 -12.63 0.21
C GLY A 145 -14.75 -13.96 0.68
N ALA A 146 -13.52 -14.30 0.25
CA ALA A 146 -12.84 -15.48 0.77
C ALA A 146 -12.50 -15.32 2.25
N MET A 147 -12.04 -14.15 2.68
CA MET A 147 -11.77 -13.88 4.10
C MET A 147 -13.02 -14.09 4.97
N GLU A 148 -14.19 -13.65 4.49
CA GLU A 148 -15.47 -13.89 5.17
C GLU A 148 -15.80 -15.38 5.27
N VAL A 149 -15.58 -16.15 4.20
CA VAL A 149 -15.82 -17.60 4.20
C VAL A 149 -14.85 -18.32 5.14
N PHE A 150 -13.56 -17.98 5.12
CA PHE A 150 -12.56 -18.54 6.03
C PHE A 150 -12.96 -18.31 7.49
N ASN A 151 -13.39 -17.10 7.84
CA ASN A 151 -13.84 -16.78 9.18
C ASN A 151 -15.16 -17.49 9.55
N LYS A 152 -16.15 -17.47 8.66
CA LYS A 152 -17.46 -18.09 8.91
C LYS A 152 -17.33 -19.60 9.13
N LEU A 153 -16.53 -20.25 8.30
CA LEU A 153 -16.31 -21.69 8.35
C LEU A 153 -15.21 -22.10 9.34
N GLN A 154 -14.48 -21.13 9.92
CA GLN A 154 -13.35 -21.36 10.83
C GLN A 154 -12.30 -22.28 10.19
N ILE A 155 -11.98 -22.05 8.92
CA ILE A 155 -10.98 -22.82 8.17
C ILE A 155 -9.61 -22.63 8.82
N ARG A 156 -8.84 -23.71 8.94
CA ARG A 156 -7.49 -23.73 9.54
C ARG A 156 -6.55 -24.54 8.66
N GLY A 157 -5.25 -24.21 8.68
CA GLY A 157 -4.24 -25.00 7.98
C GLY A 157 -3.23 -24.18 7.18
N MET A 158 -2.51 -24.88 6.31
CA MET A 158 -1.53 -24.28 5.40
C MET A 158 -2.17 -24.08 4.03
N VAL A 159 -2.21 -22.83 3.60
CA VAL A 159 -2.93 -22.38 2.41
C VAL A 159 -1.99 -22.27 1.23
N LEU A 160 -2.24 -23.06 0.19
CA LEU A 160 -1.71 -22.84 -1.15
C LEU A 160 -2.48 -21.70 -1.80
N GLY A 161 -1.81 -20.57 -1.96
CA GLY A 161 -2.34 -19.40 -2.65
C GLY A 161 -1.55 -19.05 -3.91
N GLY A 162 -2.16 -18.22 -4.76
CA GLY A 162 -1.43 -17.47 -5.78
C GLY A 162 -0.48 -16.43 -5.16
N TRP A 163 0.45 -15.91 -5.98
CA TRP A 163 1.52 -15.00 -5.54
C TRP A 163 1.05 -13.83 -4.67
N THR A 164 -0.09 -13.21 -4.98
CA THR A 164 -0.56 -12.00 -4.29
C THR A 164 -1.77 -12.22 -3.39
N ASN A 165 -2.52 -13.30 -3.56
CA ASN A 165 -3.86 -13.42 -2.97
C ASN A 165 -3.81 -14.03 -1.57
N GLY A 166 -2.84 -14.92 -1.31
CA GLY A 166 -2.72 -15.67 -0.08
C GLY A 166 -2.71 -14.79 1.16
N GLY A 167 -1.74 -13.89 1.34
CA GLY A 167 -1.53 -13.24 2.65
C GLY A 167 -2.64 -12.34 3.15
N TYR A 168 -3.63 -11.97 2.32
CA TYR A 168 -4.80 -11.21 2.80
C TYR A 168 -5.66 -12.06 3.74
N ILE A 169 -5.70 -13.38 3.56
CA ILE A 169 -6.46 -14.26 4.45
C ILE A 169 -5.93 -14.23 5.87
N CYS A 170 -4.60 -14.11 6.06
CA CYS A 170 -3.98 -14.08 7.38
C CYS A 170 -4.42 -12.84 8.18
N TYR A 171 -4.61 -11.69 7.52
CA TYR A 171 -5.05 -10.45 8.17
C TYR A 171 -6.53 -10.46 8.58
N GLY A 172 -7.36 -11.22 7.88
CA GLY A 172 -8.80 -11.27 8.14
C GLY A 172 -9.19 -12.13 9.33
N GLN A 173 -8.27 -12.96 9.83
CA GLN A 173 -8.57 -13.96 10.84
C GLN A 173 -8.32 -13.44 12.25
N THR A 174 -9.09 -13.95 13.21
CA THR A 174 -8.77 -13.76 14.63
C THR A 174 -7.57 -14.65 14.98
N PRO A 175 -6.44 -14.08 15.44
CA PRO A 175 -5.29 -14.88 15.84
C PRO A 175 -5.64 -15.81 17.00
N ASP A 176 -5.00 -16.96 17.03
CA ASP A 176 -5.10 -17.89 18.15
C ASP A 176 -4.58 -17.19 19.43
N PRO A 177 -5.34 -17.21 20.54
CA PRO A 177 -5.00 -16.45 21.74
C PRO A 177 -3.76 -16.98 22.48
N GLN A 178 -3.34 -18.21 22.24
CA GLN A 178 -2.17 -18.81 22.89
C GLN A 178 -0.89 -18.58 22.09
N THR A 179 -0.97 -18.70 20.76
CA THR A 179 0.19 -18.62 19.87
C THR A 179 0.36 -17.27 19.19
N GLY A 180 -0.70 -16.45 19.15
CA GLY A 180 -0.76 -15.20 18.39
C GLY A 180 -0.74 -15.39 16.87
N ARG A 181 -0.81 -16.64 16.37
CA ARG A 181 -0.74 -16.96 14.95
C ARG A 181 -2.14 -17.01 14.33
N PRO A 182 -2.31 -16.60 13.06
CA PRO A 182 -3.57 -16.81 12.36
C PRO A 182 -3.81 -18.32 12.17
N PRO A 183 -5.06 -18.81 12.33
CA PRO A 183 -5.41 -20.22 12.16
C PRO A 183 -5.05 -20.80 10.78
N CYS A 184 -5.16 -19.99 9.72
CA CYS A 184 -4.62 -20.28 8.40
C CYS A 184 -3.35 -19.47 8.17
N GLN A 185 -2.29 -20.20 7.81
CA GLN A 185 -1.01 -19.66 7.39
C GLN A 185 -0.85 -19.85 5.88
N VAL A 186 -0.19 -18.92 5.20
CA VAL A 186 0.01 -18.98 3.76
C VAL A 186 1.35 -19.63 3.46
N PHE A 187 1.35 -20.56 2.50
CA PHE A 187 2.57 -21.22 2.09
C PHE A 187 3.55 -20.22 1.48
N MET A 188 3.08 -19.27 0.67
CA MET A 188 3.90 -18.19 0.12
C MET A 188 3.04 -16.94 -0.09
N ASP A 189 3.62 -15.75 0.11
CA ASP A 189 3.05 -14.48 -0.31
C ASP A 189 4.14 -13.57 -0.88
N GLY A 190 3.96 -13.13 -2.12
CA GLY A 190 4.84 -12.21 -2.81
C GLY A 190 4.99 -10.85 -2.14
N ARG A 191 4.02 -10.43 -1.32
CA ARG A 191 4.09 -9.19 -0.53
C ARG A 191 4.97 -9.36 0.70
N ALA A 192 5.11 -10.58 1.20
CA ALA A 192 5.99 -10.93 2.31
C ALA A 192 7.21 -11.72 1.83
N GLN A 193 7.59 -11.63 0.55
CA GLN A 193 8.65 -12.46 -0.07
C GLN A 193 9.99 -12.42 0.69
N ALA A 194 10.33 -11.29 1.32
CA ALA A 194 11.56 -11.13 2.08
C ALA A 194 11.58 -11.93 3.41
N ALA A 195 10.42 -12.41 3.86
CA ALA A 195 10.28 -13.25 5.05
C ALA A 195 10.50 -14.75 4.76
N TYR A 196 10.62 -15.14 3.49
CA TYR A 196 10.78 -16.54 3.08
C TYR A 196 12.21 -16.84 2.64
N SER A 197 12.65 -18.08 2.84
CA SER A 197 13.93 -18.56 2.31
C SER A 197 13.86 -18.77 0.80
N LEU A 198 15.02 -18.76 0.13
CA LEU A 198 15.10 -19.07 -1.30
C LEU A 198 14.59 -20.48 -1.60
N GLU A 199 14.88 -21.45 -0.73
CA GLU A 199 14.41 -22.82 -0.86
C GLU A 199 12.88 -22.88 -0.83
N HIS A 200 12.24 -22.16 0.09
CA HIS A 200 10.78 -22.10 0.19
C HIS A 200 10.14 -21.52 -1.08
N TYR A 201 10.75 -20.47 -1.64
CA TYR A 201 10.33 -19.91 -2.93
C TYR A 201 10.48 -20.90 -4.09
N GLN A 202 11.59 -21.65 -4.13
CA GLN A 202 11.81 -22.67 -5.16
C GLN A 202 10.81 -23.82 -5.04
N THR A 203 10.50 -24.27 -3.82
CA THR A 203 9.48 -25.28 -3.55
C THR A 203 8.10 -24.82 -3.99
N TRP A 204 7.71 -23.58 -3.64
CA TRP A 204 6.47 -22.99 -4.16
C TRP A 204 6.46 -22.97 -5.70
N GLY A 205 7.56 -22.55 -6.33
CA GLY A 205 7.70 -22.56 -7.79
C GLY A 205 7.55 -23.94 -8.41
N LYS A 206 8.11 -24.99 -7.79
CA LYS A 206 7.94 -26.39 -8.21
C LYS A 206 6.49 -26.85 -8.10
N ILE A 207 5.81 -26.54 -6.99
CA ILE A 207 4.38 -26.85 -6.81
C ILE A 207 3.54 -26.18 -7.90
N GLN A 208 3.79 -24.90 -8.19
CA GLN A 208 3.07 -24.16 -9.24
C GLN A 208 3.32 -24.75 -10.63
N ALA A 209 4.57 -25.16 -10.91
CA ALA A 209 4.97 -25.71 -12.20
C ALA A 209 4.52 -27.16 -12.41
N ALA A 210 4.37 -27.96 -11.36
CA ALA A 210 3.99 -29.37 -11.46
C ALA A 210 2.52 -29.56 -11.90
N ALA A 211 1.66 -28.58 -11.62
CA ALA A 211 0.24 -28.66 -11.91
C ALA A 211 -0.05 -28.81 -13.41
N GLY A 212 -0.66 -29.94 -13.77
CA GLY A 212 -0.96 -30.30 -15.15
C GLY A 212 0.18 -30.95 -15.93
N TYR A 213 1.33 -31.22 -15.29
CA TYR A 213 2.45 -31.97 -15.87
C TYR A 213 2.69 -33.33 -15.19
N ILE A 214 2.27 -33.47 -13.93
CA ILE A 214 2.31 -34.74 -13.20
C ILE A 214 0.91 -35.27 -12.94
N ASP A 215 0.81 -36.54 -12.58
CA ASP A 215 -0.45 -37.18 -12.20
C ASP A 215 -1.06 -36.52 -10.95
N ALA A 216 -2.40 -36.44 -10.90
CA ALA A 216 -3.11 -35.77 -9.82
C ALA A 216 -2.83 -36.38 -8.44
N LYS A 217 -2.57 -37.70 -8.36
CA LYS A 217 -2.18 -38.37 -7.11
C LYS A 217 -0.77 -37.97 -6.67
N GLN A 218 0.16 -37.86 -7.62
CA GLN A 218 1.52 -37.39 -7.32
C GLN A 218 1.52 -35.92 -6.88
N TYR A 219 0.67 -35.10 -7.51
CA TYR A 219 0.47 -33.72 -7.12
C TYR A 219 -0.08 -33.60 -5.69
N ASP A 220 -1.10 -34.38 -5.37
CA ASP A 220 -1.68 -34.43 -4.03
C ASP A 220 -0.67 -34.86 -2.94
N GLN A 221 0.18 -35.86 -3.26
CA GLN A 221 1.26 -36.30 -2.37
C GLN A 221 2.31 -35.21 -2.14
N MET A 222 2.67 -34.45 -3.18
CA MET A 222 3.59 -33.31 -3.07
C MET A 222 3.03 -32.24 -2.12
N LEU A 223 1.74 -31.91 -2.24
CA LEU A 223 1.10 -30.97 -1.33
C LEU A 223 1.07 -31.49 0.11
N GLN A 224 0.82 -32.79 0.28
CA GLN A 224 0.81 -33.42 1.60
C GLN A 224 2.18 -33.35 2.29
N GLN A 225 3.27 -33.56 1.54
CA GLN A 225 4.64 -33.46 2.07
C GLN A 225 4.95 -32.06 2.59
N GLU A 226 4.42 -31.03 1.95
CA GLU A 226 4.56 -29.62 2.34
C GLU A 226 3.55 -29.20 3.41
N GLY A 227 2.71 -30.12 3.89
CA GLY A 227 1.67 -29.85 4.88
C GLY A 227 0.52 -28.98 4.37
N ILE A 228 0.39 -28.83 3.05
CA ILE A 228 -0.64 -28.02 2.39
C ILE A 228 -1.96 -28.80 2.40
N ASN A 229 -2.97 -28.21 3.02
CA ASN A 229 -4.29 -28.82 3.20
C ASN A 229 -5.46 -27.88 2.84
N VAL A 230 -5.17 -26.61 2.55
CA VAL A 230 -6.15 -25.62 2.08
C VAL A 230 -5.63 -25.00 0.77
N ALA A 231 -6.51 -24.75 -0.18
CA ALA A 231 -6.17 -24.04 -1.41
C ALA A 231 -7.11 -22.85 -1.61
N LEU A 232 -6.53 -21.67 -1.85
CA LEU A 232 -7.24 -20.46 -2.28
C LEU A 232 -6.69 -20.05 -3.64
N LEU A 233 -7.40 -20.45 -4.69
CA LEU A 233 -6.97 -20.30 -6.07
C LEU A 233 -7.99 -19.47 -6.84
N ARG A 234 -7.53 -18.73 -7.85
CA ARG A 234 -8.43 -17.95 -8.70
C ARG A 234 -8.79 -18.75 -9.95
N HIS A 235 -10.07 -18.99 -10.17
CA HIS A 235 -10.54 -19.41 -11.47
C HIS A 235 -10.61 -18.20 -12.39
N VAL A 236 -9.95 -18.29 -13.54
CA VAL A 236 -9.92 -17.24 -14.57
C VAL A 236 -10.60 -17.76 -15.83
N GLU A 237 -11.61 -17.05 -16.35
CA GLU A 237 -12.28 -17.51 -17.58
C GLU A 237 -11.35 -17.40 -18.79
N PHE A 238 -10.57 -16.31 -18.88
CA PHE A 238 -9.70 -16.04 -20.02
C PHE A 238 -8.29 -15.54 -19.60
N PRO A 239 -7.21 -16.22 -20.01
CA PRO A 239 -7.19 -17.46 -20.78
C PRO A 239 -7.62 -18.66 -19.92
N PRO A 240 -8.39 -19.61 -20.47
CA PRO A 240 -8.95 -20.74 -19.72
C PRO A 240 -7.87 -21.72 -19.22
N GLN A 241 -6.66 -21.69 -19.79
CA GLN A 241 -5.51 -22.49 -19.34
C GLN A 241 -4.54 -21.70 -18.45
N SER A 242 -5.08 -20.83 -17.60
CA SER A 242 -4.25 -20.15 -16.60
C SER A 242 -3.55 -21.18 -15.68
N GLY A 243 -2.38 -20.83 -15.14
CA GLY A 243 -1.70 -21.68 -14.16
C GLY A 243 -2.59 -22.02 -12.97
N SER A 244 -3.42 -21.07 -12.53
CA SER A 244 -4.37 -21.26 -11.44
C SER A 244 -5.48 -22.26 -11.78
N ASN A 245 -6.03 -22.23 -13.00
CA ASN A 245 -7.02 -23.21 -13.43
C ASN A 245 -6.44 -24.63 -13.50
N ARG A 246 -5.17 -24.76 -13.91
CA ARG A 246 -4.46 -26.06 -13.91
C ARG A 246 -4.30 -26.62 -12.50
N LEU A 247 -4.02 -25.77 -11.51
CA LEU A 247 -3.96 -26.16 -10.10
C LEU A 247 -5.32 -26.65 -9.62
N ILE A 248 -6.38 -25.86 -9.83
CA ILE A 248 -7.75 -26.23 -9.44
C ILE A 248 -8.11 -27.60 -10.02
N LYS A 249 -7.91 -27.78 -11.32
CA LYS A 249 -8.19 -29.05 -12.00
C LYS A 249 -7.39 -30.22 -11.42
N ALA A 250 -6.09 -30.05 -11.16
CA ALA A 250 -5.26 -31.10 -10.56
C ALA A 250 -5.75 -31.51 -9.16
N LEU A 251 -6.23 -30.55 -8.36
CA LEU A 251 -6.83 -30.81 -7.05
C LEU A 251 -8.17 -31.56 -7.18
N GLU A 252 -9.03 -31.14 -8.09
CA GLU A 252 -10.32 -31.80 -8.37
C GLU A 252 -10.11 -33.24 -8.87
N ASP A 253 -9.18 -33.44 -9.81
CA ASP A 253 -8.85 -34.74 -10.41
C ASP A 253 -8.28 -35.73 -9.38
N SER A 254 -7.61 -35.24 -8.32
CA SER A 254 -7.06 -36.08 -7.25
C SER A 254 -8.14 -36.78 -6.41
N LYS A 255 -9.38 -36.26 -6.45
CA LYS A 255 -10.52 -36.67 -5.59
C LYS A 255 -10.26 -36.59 -4.09
N ASN A 256 -9.14 -36.06 -3.62
CA ASN A 256 -8.86 -35.85 -2.19
C ASN A 256 -9.28 -34.47 -1.70
N TRP A 257 -9.65 -33.58 -2.61
CA TRP A 257 -10.05 -32.21 -2.30
C TRP A 257 -11.55 -32.01 -2.52
N LEU A 258 -12.13 -31.07 -1.76
CA LEU A 258 -13.52 -30.64 -1.89
C LEU A 258 -13.57 -29.12 -2.05
N THR A 259 -14.22 -28.66 -3.11
CA THR A 259 -14.55 -27.25 -3.28
C THR A 259 -15.66 -26.86 -2.30
N VAL A 260 -15.36 -25.93 -1.39
CA VAL A 260 -16.30 -25.49 -0.35
C VAL A 260 -16.96 -24.15 -0.66
N ALA A 261 -16.35 -23.33 -1.51
CA ALA A 261 -16.91 -22.06 -1.94
C ALA A 261 -16.33 -21.60 -3.28
N ASN A 262 -17.20 -21.04 -4.12
CA ASN A 262 -16.85 -20.27 -5.31
C ASN A 262 -17.33 -18.83 -5.10
N ILE A 263 -16.39 -17.88 -5.08
CA ILE A 263 -16.64 -16.52 -4.61
C ILE A 263 -16.40 -15.57 -5.77
N PRO A 264 -17.45 -14.93 -6.32
CA PRO A 264 -17.30 -14.00 -7.44
C PRO A 264 -16.28 -12.90 -7.13
N THR A 265 -15.36 -12.67 -8.07
CA THR A 265 -14.39 -11.57 -7.92
C THR A 265 -14.93 -10.27 -8.53
N PRO A 266 -14.48 -9.09 -8.05
CA PRO A 266 -14.91 -7.81 -8.60
C PRO A 266 -14.38 -7.52 -10.00
N ARG A 267 -13.28 -8.16 -10.40
CA ARG A 267 -12.45 -7.78 -11.55
C ARG A 267 -13.14 -8.08 -12.89
N GLN A 268 -13.89 -9.18 -12.97
CA GLN A 268 -14.65 -9.60 -14.15
C GLN A 268 -15.85 -10.45 -13.69
N ASN A 269 -17.01 -10.31 -14.35
CA ASN A 269 -18.26 -11.00 -13.97
C ASN A 269 -18.18 -12.55 -13.99
N LYS A 270 -17.04 -13.13 -14.38
CA LYS A 270 -16.88 -14.57 -14.61
C LYS A 270 -15.65 -15.18 -13.94
N ASP A 271 -14.80 -14.37 -13.33
CA ASP A 271 -13.69 -14.84 -12.50
C ASP A 271 -14.16 -15.01 -11.05
N PHE A 272 -13.74 -16.07 -10.39
CA PHE A 272 -14.11 -16.35 -9.00
C PHE A 272 -12.94 -16.96 -8.24
N ASP A 273 -12.86 -16.66 -6.95
CA ASP A 273 -11.93 -17.33 -6.04
C ASP A 273 -12.56 -18.66 -5.60
N VAL A 274 -11.77 -19.73 -5.68
CA VAL A 274 -12.13 -21.10 -5.33
C VAL A 274 -11.43 -21.47 -4.04
N ILE A 275 -12.21 -21.92 -3.05
CA ILE A 275 -11.68 -22.48 -1.82
C ILE A 275 -11.83 -23.98 -1.88
N LEU A 276 -10.72 -24.71 -1.82
CA LEU A 276 -10.69 -26.16 -1.72
C LEU A 276 -10.07 -26.60 -0.40
N LEU A 277 -10.67 -27.60 0.22
CA LEU A 277 -10.17 -28.22 1.45
C LEU A 277 -9.83 -29.69 1.20
N ARG A 278 -8.73 -30.14 1.78
CA ARG A 278 -8.32 -31.54 1.76
C ARG A 278 -9.26 -32.36 2.66
N LYS A 279 -9.83 -33.45 2.13
CA LYS A 279 -10.91 -34.24 2.77
C LYS A 279 -10.42 -35.23 3.82
N ASP A 280 -9.22 -35.75 3.64
CA ASP A 280 -8.56 -36.71 4.54
C ASP A 280 -7.91 -36.02 5.75
N ASP A 281 -7.82 -34.68 5.75
CA ASP A 281 -7.29 -33.93 6.89
C ASP A 281 -8.33 -33.88 8.04
N PRO A 282 -7.99 -34.37 9.25
CA PRO A 282 -8.88 -34.32 10.41
C PRO A 282 -9.32 -32.90 10.78
N ILE A 283 -8.50 -31.89 10.52
CA ILE A 283 -8.78 -30.48 10.88
C ILE A 283 -10.02 -29.96 10.15
N HIS A 284 -10.34 -30.52 8.97
CA HIS A 284 -11.46 -30.05 8.14
C HIS A 284 -12.78 -30.80 8.39
N GLN A 285 -12.80 -31.87 9.20
CA GLN A 285 -14.03 -32.64 9.44
C GLN A 285 -15.14 -31.79 10.06
N GLU A 286 -14.77 -30.90 11.00
CA GLU A 286 -15.71 -29.96 11.62
C GLU A 286 -16.23 -28.94 10.59
N VAL A 287 -15.38 -28.49 9.66
CA VAL A 287 -15.77 -27.58 8.59
C VAL A 287 -16.80 -28.23 7.67
N PHE A 288 -16.57 -29.48 7.27
CA PHE A 288 -17.52 -30.22 6.43
C PHE A 288 -18.86 -30.45 7.13
N ALA A 289 -18.85 -30.80 8.42
CA ALA A 289 -20.08 -30.94 9.21
C ALA A 289 -20.90 -29.63 9.23
N ARG A 290 -20.24 -28.49 9.43
CA ARG A 290 -20.90 -27.16 9.39
C ARG A 290 -21.48 -26.84 8.02
N ILE A 291 -20.77 -27.14 6.94
CA ILE A 291 -21.28 -26.93 5.57
C ILE A 291 -22.53 -27.77 5.33
N ILE A 292 -22.54 -29.03 5.76
CA ILE A 292 -23.70 -29.91 5.64
C ILE A 292 -24.90 -29.32 6.40
N GLN A 293 -24.68 -28.88 7.65
CA GLN A 293 -25.72 -28.25 8.46
C GLN A 293 -26.29 -27.00 7.79
N MET A 294 -25.43 -26.08 7.34
CA MET A 294 -25.85 -24.84 6.67
C MET A 294 -26.66 -25.11 5.40
N ASN A 295 -26.28 -26.12 4.62
CA ASN A 295 -27.02 -26.51 3.42
C ASN A 295 -28.39 -27.13 3.75
N ALA A 296 -28.49 -27.88 4.85
CA ALA A 296 -29.76 -28.43 5.32
C ALA A 296 -30.72 -27.32 5.82
N GLU A 297 -30.19 -26.30 6.50
CA GLU A 297 -30.97 -25.13 6.96
C GLU A 297 -31.50 -24.32 5.77
N LYS A 298 -30.65 -24.01 4.77
CA LYS A 298 -31.08 -23.30 3.55
C LYS A 298 -32.19 -24.02 2.78
N LYS A 299 -32.14 -25.36 2.72
CA LYS A 299 -33.20 -26.15 2.07
C LYS A 299 -34.53 -26.12 2.82
N LYS A 300 -34.53 -25.83 4.12
CA LYS A 300 -35.77 -25.65 4.91
C LYS A 300 -36.37 -24.26 4.72
N GLU A 301 -35.56 -23.25 4.45
CA GLU A 301 -36.00 -21.86 4.24
C GLU A 301 -36.51 -21.59 2.82
N ASN A 302 -36.05 -22.36 1.82
CA ASN A 302 -36.55 -22.36 0.44
C ASN A 302 -37.00 -23.79 0.05
N PRO A 303 -38.18 -24.25 0.48
CA PRO A 303 -38.72 -25.57 0.16
C PRO A 303 -39.06 -25.75 -1.33
#